data_AF-A0A5U3EG42-F1
#
_entry.id   AF-A0A5U3EG42-F1
#
_cell.length_a   1.000
_cell.length_b   1.000
_cell.length_c   1.000
_cell.angle_alpha   90.00
_cell.angle_beta   90.00
_cell.angle_gamma   90.00
#
_symmetry.space_group_name_H-M   'P 1'
#
loop_
_entity.id
_entity.type
_entity.pdbx_description
1 polymer ?
#
loop_
_entity_poly.entity_id
_entity_poly.type
_entity_poly.pdbx_seq_one_letter_code
_entity_poly.pdbx_strand_id
1 'polypeptide(L)'
;MKQTVYTASPESQQIHVWSLNHEGTLTLVQVVDVPGQVQPMVVSPDKRYLYVGVRPEFRVLAYRIAPDDGALTFAAESALPGSPTHISTDHHGRFVFVGSYNAGNVSVTRLQDGLPVELVDVVEGLDRCHSANITPDNRTLWVPALKQDRICLFTLSDDGHLVAQEPAEVNTVEGAGPRHMAFHPNQQYAYCVNELNSSVDVWQLKNPHGEIECVQTLDMMPADFSDTRWAADIHITPDGRHLYACDRTASLITVFSVSEDGSVLSVEGFQPTEAQPRGFNIDHSGKYLIAAGQKSHHIAVYEITGTQGLLTEKGRYAVGQGPMWVVVNAY
;
A
#
# COMPACT_ATOMS: atom_id res chain seq x y z
N MET A 1 17.03 9.96 -11.81
CA MET A 1 15.88 10.79 -11.38
C MET A 1 16.00 10.98 -9.88
N LYS A 2 15.83 12.19 -9.35
CA LYS A 2 15.87 12.44 -7.90
C LYS A 2 14.55 11.97 -7.31
N GLN A 3 14.60 11.16 -6.26
CA GLN A 3 13.42 10.61 -5.62
C GLN A 3 13.37 11.04 -4.15
N THR A 4 12.17 11.08 -3.59
CA THR A 4 11.95 11.35 -2.17
C THR A 4 11.23 10.16 -1.55
N VAL A 5 11.72 9.67 -0.42
CA VAL A 5 11.11 8.61 0.37
C VAL A 5 10.47 9.23 1.61
N TYR A 6 9.21 8.91 1.84
CA TYR A 6 8.46 9.30 3.04
C TYR A 6 8.20 8.07 3.89
N THR A 7 8.45 8.17 5.20
CA THR A 7 8.20 7.07 6.14
C THR A 7 7.38 7.52 7.33
N ALA A 8 6.31 6.79 7.66
CA ALA A 8 5.45 7.08 8.82
C ALA A 8 5.89 6.29 10.05
N SER A 9 6.14 6.98 11.15
CA SER A 9 6.53 6.46 12.47
C SER A 9 5.45 6.85 13.51
N PRO A 10 4.33 6.12 13.58
CA PRO A 10 3.19 6.45 14.44
C PRO A 10 3.52 6.57 15.93
N GLU A 11 4.41 5.74 16.46
CA GLU A 11 4.66 5.68 17.91
C GLU A 11 5.44 6.90 18.40
N SER A 12 6.25 7.52 17.53
CA SER A 12 6.87 8.84 17.80
C SER A 12 6.16 9.99 17.09
N GLN A 13 5.04 9.73 16.42
CA GLN A 13 4.21 10.71 15.70
C GLN A 13 4.98 11.50 14.63
N GLN A 14 5.82 10.82 13.86
CA GLN A 14 6.73 11.47 12.91
C GLN A 14 6.54 10.98 11.47
N ILE A 15 6.76 11.89 10.52
CA ILE A 15 7.08 11.55 9.13
C ILE A 15 8.55 11.92 8.90
N HIS A 16 9.35 10.99 8.39
CA HIS A 16 10.70 11.31 7.91
C HIS A 16 10.68 11.44 6.39
N VAL A 17 11.39 12.44 5.88
CA VAL A 17 11.55 12.75 4.46
C VAL A 17 13.01 12.56 4.09
N TRP A 18 13.27 11.72 3.10
CA TRP A 18 14.61 11.38 2.65
C TRP A 18 14.75 11.63 1.16
N SER A 19 15.87 12.20 0.72
CA SER A 19 16.23 12.16 -0.70
C SER A 19 16.91 10.84 -1.02
N LEU A 20 16.41 10.12 -2.01
CA LEU A 20 17.01 8.90 -2.56
C LEU A 20 17.81 9.24 -3.83
N ASN A 21 19.10 8.95 -3.80
CA ASN A 21 19.98 9.13 -4.95
C ASN A 21 20.00 7.89 -5.86
N HIS A 22 20.65 8.01 -7.02
CA HIS A 22 20.76 6.95 -8.02
C HIS A 22 21.59 5.71 -7.62
N GLU A 23 22.31 5.78 -6.49
CA GLU A 23 23.13 4.69 -5.95
C GLU A 23 22.41 3.95 -4.80
N GLY A 24 21.18 4.37 -4.45
CA GLY A 24 20.42 3.78 -3.35
C GLY A 24 20.71 4.41 -1.98
N THR A 25 21.44 5.53 -1.93
CA THR A 25 21.76 6.21 -0.66
C THR A 25 20.64 7.18 -0.29
N LEU A 26 20.25 7.16 0.99
CA LEU A 26 19.30 8.11 1.57
C LEU A 26 20.03 9.24 2.30
N THR A 27 19.55 10.46 2.11
CA THR A 27 19.96 11.62 2.90
C THR A 27 18.73 12.26 3.52
N LEU A 28 18.75 12.49 4.83
CA LEU A 28 17.62 13.08 5.55
C LEU A 28 17.40 14.52 5.07
N VAL A 29 16.16 14.84 4.68
CA VAL A 29 15.72 16.17 4.26
C VAL A 29 14.95 16.85 5.40
N GLN A 30 14.01 16.13 6.01
CA GLN A 30 13.12 16.69 7.01
C GLN A 30 12.61 15.61 7.97
N VAL A 31 12.30 16.01 9.20
CA VAL A 31 11.42 15.27 10.11
C VAL A 31 10.24 16.18 10.44
N VAL A 32 9.03 15.65 10.30
CA VAL A 32 7.78 16.35 10.58
C VAL A 32 7.14 15.72 11.80
N ASP A 33 6.87 16.52 12.83
CA ASP A 33 6.01 16.11 13.94
C ASP A 33 4.54 16.29 13.53
N VAL A 34 3.78 15.20 13.59
CA VAL A 34 2.37 15.15 13.19
C VAL A 34 1.48 15.27 14.43
N PRO A 35 0.33 15.98 14.38
CA PRO A 35 -0.62 16.05 15.49
C PRO A 35 -1.40 14.74 15.69
N GLY A 36 -0.69 13.66 16.01
CA GLY A 36 -1.20 12.32 16.26
C GLY A 36 -0.36 11.22 15.62
N GLN A 37 -0.81 9.98 15.80
CA GLN A 37 -0.19 8.79 15.22
C GLN A 37 -0.55 8.70 13.74
N VAL A 38 0.38 9.15 12.88
CA VAL A 38 0.29 8.99 11.42
C VAL A 38 0.55 7.55 11.02
N GLN A 39 -0.30 6.99 10.14
CA GLN A 39 -0.11 5.64 9.62
C GLN A 39 -0.12 5.60 8.08
N PRO A 40 -1.28 5.53 7.41
CA PRO A 40 -1.28 5.39 5.97
C PRO A 40 -0.89 6.68 5.29
N MET A 41 -0.13 6.58 4.19
CA MET A 41 0.29 7.73 3.38
C MET A 41 0.15 7.41 1.89
N VAL A 42 -0.21 8.42 1.09
CA VAL A 42 -0.23 8.34 -0.37
C VAL A 42 0.17 9.68 -0.98
N VAL A 43 0.98 9.64 -2.05
CA VAL A 43 1.34 10.82 -2.84
C VAL A 43 0.23 11.07 -3.86
N SER A 44 -0.19 12.33 -4.04
CA SER A 44 -1.19 12.70 -5.04
C SER A 44 -0.71 12.38 -6.46
N PRO A 45 -1.61 12.06 -7.42
CA PRO A 45 -1.20 11.75 -8.81
C PRO A 45 -0.39 12.86 -9.50
N ASP A 46 -0.68 14.12 -9.16
CA ASP A 46 0.05 15.30 -9.64
C ASP A 46 1.33 15.62 -8.85
N LYS A 47 1.67 14.79 -7.85
CA LYS A 47 2.86 14.85 -6.99
C LYS A 47 2.97 16.13 -6.15
N ARG A 48 1.89 16.92 -6.03
CA ARG A 48 1.89 18.17 -5.26
C ARG A 48 1.60 17.99 -3.77
N TYR A 49 0.98 16.88 -3.39
CA TYR A 49 0.55 16.64 -2.01
C TYR A 49 0.89 15.24 -1.53
N LEU A 50 1.19 15.12 -0.24
CA LEU A 50 1.19 13.88 0.51
C LEU A 50 -0.06 13.88 1.40
N TYR A 51 -0.96 12.95 1.17
CA TYR A 51 -2.12 12.73 2.05
C TYR A 51 -1.77 11.66 3.08
N VAL A 52 -2.11 11.93 4.34
CA VAL A 52 -1.81 11.00 5.44
C VAL A 52 -3.02 10.83 6.34
N GLY A 53 -3.24 9.60 6.82
CA GLY A 53 -4.25 9.30 7.83
C GLY A 53 -3.67 9.39 9.25
N VAL A 54 -4.39 10.07 10.15
CA VAL A 54 -3.96 10.26 11.55
C VAL A 54 -5.05 9.83 12.55
N ARG A 55 -4.63 9.48 13.77
CA ARG A 55 -5.47 9.24 14.97
C ARG A 55 -4.77 9.80 16.22
N PRO A 56 -5.42 10.00 17.39
CA PRO A 56 -6.76 9.57 17.77
C PRO A 56 -7.89 10.42 17.19
N GLU A 57 -7.60 11.65 16.78
CA GLU A 57 -8.54 12.48 16.02
C GLU A 57 -8.50 12.04 14.56
N PHE A 58 -9.52 11.30 14.13
CA PHE A 58 -9.55 10.66 12.82
C PHE A 58 -9.65 11.69 11.70
N ARG A 59 -8.55 11.88 10.97
CA ARG A 59 -8.46 12.87 9.90
C ARG A 59 -7.60 12.36 8.75
N VAL A 60 -7.87 12.90 7.57
CA VAL A 60 -6.89 12.99 6.49
C VAL A 60 -6.22 14.36 6.60
N LEU A 61 -4.89 14.37 6.65
CA LEU A 61 -4.09 15.60 6.57
C LEU A 61 -3.46 15.68 5.18
N ALA A 62 -3.46 16.87 4.59
CA ALA A 62 -2.75 17.17 3.35
C ALA A 62 -1.51 17.99 3.66
N TYR A 63 -0.35 17.48 3.25
CA TYR A 63 0.91 18.21 3.24
C TYR A 63 1.26 18.55 1.80
N ARG A 64 1.53 19.83 1.50
CA ARG A 64 2.11 20.23 0.23
C ARG A 64 3.56 19.76 0.17
N ILE A 65 3.93 19.19 -0.97
CA ILE A 65 5.29 18.73 -1.25
C ILE A 65 6.06 19.82 -2.00
N ALA A 66 7.22 20.20 -1.48
CA ALA A 66 8.15 21.11 -2.13
C ALA A 66 8.77 20.42 -3.38
N PRO A 67 8.70 21.03 -4.58
CA PRO A 67 9.11 20.39 -5.84
C PRO A 67 10.61 20.10 -5.96
N ASP A 68 11.42 20.74 -5.14
CA ASP A 68 12.88 20.78 -5.19
C ASP A 68 13.54 19.69 -4.33
N ASP A 69 13.01 19.43 -3.14
CA ASP A 69 13.59 18.48 -2.18
C ASP A 69 12.58 17.51 -1.54
N GLY A 70 11.28 17.68 -1.83
CA GLY A 70 10.22 16.86 -1.27
C GLY A 70 9.81 17.23 0.15
N ALA A 71 10.29 18.35 0.71
CA ALA A 71 9.89 18.79 2.04
C ALA A 71 8.38 19.04 2.12
N LEU A 72 7.81 18.76 3.29
CA LEU A 72 6.39 18.79 3.58
C LEU A 72 6.01 20.06 4.35
N THR A 73 4.95 20.71 3.91
CA THR A 73 4.30 21.81 4.64
C THR A 73 2.81 21.50 4.80
N PHE A 74 2.30 21.52 6.04
CA PHE A 74 0.87 21.30 6.29
C PHE A 74 0.01 22.29 5.49
N ALA A 75 -1.06 21.81 4.87
CA ALA A 75 -1.93 22.62 4.00
C ALA A 75 -3.40 22.60 4.43
N ALA A 76 -3.95 21.43 4.75
CA ALA A 76 -5.36 21.27 5.10
C ALA A 76 -5.61 19.95 5.83
N GLU A 77 -6.79 19.82 6.42
CA GLU A 77 -7.27 18.58 6.99
C GLU A 77 -8.78 18.44 6.81
N SER A 78 -9.26 17.19 6.82
CA SER A 78 -10.68 16.87 6.89
C SER A 78 -10.91 15.69 7.84
N ALA A 79 -12.03 15.70 8.56
CA ALA A 79 -12.42 14.62 9.44
C ALA A 79 -12.73 13.33 8.67
N LEU A 80 -12.53 12.19 9.33
CA LEU A 80 -12.84 10.86 8.83
C LEU A 80 -13.83 10.16 9.78
N PRO A 81 -14.69 9.26 9.27
CA PRO A 81 -15.68 8.55 10.09
C PRO A 81 -15.08 7.46 10.99
N GLY A 82 -13.79 7.13 10.82
CA GLY A 82 -13.11 6.10 11.60
C GLY A 82 -11.59 6.18 11.47
N SER A 83 -10.88 5.45 12.33
CA SER A 83 -9.40 5.42 12.31
C SER A 83 -8.90 4.95 10.93
N PRO A 84 -8.10 5.75 10.21
CA PRO A 84 -7.61 5.38 8.89
C PRO A 84 -6.62 4.22 8.99
N THR A 85 -6.86 3.15 8.23
CA THR A 85 -5.97 1.98 8.14
C THR A 85 -5.19 1.95 6.83
N HIS A 86 -5.82 2.41 5.75
CA HIS A 86 -5.23 2.56 4.42
C HIS A 86 -5.76 3.83 3.77
N ILE A 87 -4.95 4.45 2.91
CA ILE A 87 -5.30 5.65 2.17
C ILE A 87 -4.83 5.53 0.72
N SER A 88 -5.67 5.95 -0.22
CA SER A 88 -5.36 5.99 -1.65
C SER A 88 -6.14 7.12 -2.33
N THR A 89 -5.91 7.36 -3.61
CA THR A 89 -6.69 8.31 -4.41
C THR A 89 -7.24 7.63 -5.65
N ASP A 90 -8.18 8.29 -6.33
CA ASP A 90 -8.44 7.97 -7.73
C ASP A 90 -7.26 8.45 -8.62
N HIS A 91 -7.18 7.95 -9.86
CA HIS A 91 -6.08 8.27 -10.78
C HIS A 91 -6.06 9.74 -11.23
N HIS A 92 -7.18 10.46 -11.07
CA HIS A 92 -7.27 11.88 -11.43
C HIS A 92 -7.09 12.82 -10.23
N GLY A 93 -6.92 12.30 -9.01
CA GLY A 93 -6.73 13.12 -7.81
C GLY A 93 -7.94 13.96 -7.44
N ARG A 94 -9.15 13.49 -7.75
CA ARG A 94 -10.44 14.08 -7.36
C ARG A 94 -10.90 13.61 -5.99
N PHE A 95 -10.48 12.43 -5.56
CA PHE A 95 -10.94 11.79 -4.33
C PHE A 95 -9.79 11.13 -3.55
N VAL A 96 -9.94 11.11 -2.23
CA VAL A 96 -9.17 10.26 -1.32
C VAL A 96 -10.09 9.16 -0.79
N PHE A 97 -9.63 7.92 -0.85
CA PHE A 97 -10.31 6.77 -0.27
C PHE A 97 -9.62 6.37 1.04
N VAL A 98 -10.42 6.08 2.06
CA VAL A 98 -9.91 5.59 3.35
C VAL A 98 -10.65 4.34 3.76
N GLY A 99 -9.92 3.24 3.91
CA GLY A 99 -10.39 2.04 4.60
C GLY A 99 -10.16 2.16 6.11
N SER A 100 -11.17 1.85 6.92
CA SER A 100 -11.09 1.84 8.38
C SER A 100 -11.37 0.45 8.96
N TYR A 101 -10.31 -0.19 9.45
CA TYR A 101 -10.37 -1.54 10.02
C TYR A 101 -11.22 -1.64 11.28
N ASN A 102 -11.16 -0.63 12.15
CA ASN A 102 -11.91 -0.66 13.41
C ASN A 102 -13.36 -0.20 13.25
N ALA A 103 -13.63 0.72 12.31
CA ALA A 103 -14.99 1.17 12.04
C ALA A 103 -15.73 0.24 11.07
N GLY A 104 -15.01 -0.62 10.33
CA GLY A 104 -15.60 -1.54 9.37
C GLY A 104 -16.24 -0.82 8.18
N ASN A 105 -15.57 0.22 7.68
CA ASN A 105 -16.07 1.04 6.58
C ASN A 105 -14.98 1.45 5.59
N VAL A 106 -15.40 1.85 4.39
CA VAL A 106 -14.62 2.64 3.44
C VAL A 106 -15.29 3.99 3.26
N SER A 107 -14.50 5.06 3.14
CA SER A 107 -15.01 6.42 2.98
C SER A 107 -14.34 7.14 1.81
N VAL A 108 -15.07 8.08 1.21
CA VAL A 108 -14.62 8.91 0.09
C VAL A 108 -14.60 10.37 0.52
N THR A 109 -13.43 11.01 0.42
CA THR A 109 -13.26 12.45 0.67
C THR A 109 -12.97 13.17 -0.65
N ARG A 110 -13.72 14.22 -0.97
CA ARG A 110 -13.50 15.05 -2.16
C ARG A 110 -12.25 15.91 -1.99
N LEU A 111 -11.48 16.02 -3.06
CA LEU A 111 -10.39 16.95 -3.20
C LEU A 111 -10.81 18.15 -4.07
N GLN A 112 -10.50 19.36 -3.61
CA GLN A 112 -10.60 20.59 -4.39
C GLN A 112 -9.22 21.25 -4.42
N ASP A 113 -8.64 21.41 -5.61
CA ASP A 113 -7.27 21.90 -5.81
C ASP A 113 -6.19 21.11 -5.03
N GLY A 114 -6.47 19.82 -4.78
CA GLY A 114 -5.63 18.91 -4.00
C GLY A 114 -5.79 19.05 -2.48
N LEU A 115 -6.82 19.75 -2.00
CA LEU A 115 -7.13 19.85 -0.57
C LEU A 115 -8.38 19.02 -0.25
N PRO A 116 -8.39 18.21 0.83
CA PRO A 116 -9.58 17.51 1.27
C PRO A 116 -10.61 18.51 1.81
N VAL A 117 -11.84 18.47 1.28
CA VAL A 117 -12.88 19.49 1.59
C VAL A 117 -14.21 18.92 2.08
N GLU A 118 -14.56 17.69 1.71
CA GLU A 118 -15.90 17.14 1.96
C GLU A 118 -15.86 15.61 2.05
N LEU A 119 -16.51 15.03 3.07
CA LEU A 119 -16.82 13.60 3.13
C LEU A 119 -18.04 13.32 2.25
N VAL A 120 -17.83 12.66 1.11
CA VAL A 120 -18.86 12.42 0.08
C VAL A 120 -19.67 11.18 0.39
N ASP A 121 -19.01 10.10 0.77
CA ASP A 121 -19.64 8.80 0.97
C ASP A 121 -18.95 7.97 2.05
N VAL A 122 -19.72 7.10 2.70
CA VAL A 122 -19.26 6.12 3.69
C VAL A 122 -20.05 4.83 3.50
N VAL A 123 -19.36 3.76 3.13
CA VAL A 123 -19.94 2.42 3.03
C VAL A 123 -19.52 1.61 4.25
N GLU A 124 -20.50 1.29 5.10
CA GLU A 124 -20.33 0.51 6.33
C GLU A 124 -20.59 -0.99 6.10
N GLY A 125 -20.41 -1.81 7.15
CA GLY A 125 -20.66 -3.25 7.11
C GLY A 125 -19.53 -4.08 6.47
N LEU A 126 -18.36 -3.46 6.28
CA LEU A 126 -17.15 -4.06 5.73
C LEU A 126 -16.24 -4.47 6.90
N ASP A 127 -16.56 -5.56 7.59
CA ASP A 127 -15.85 -5.95 8.81
C ASP A 127 -14.35 -6.08 8.57
N ARG A 128 -13.58 -5.31 9.35
CA ARG A 128 -12.13 -5.18 9.20
C ARG A 128 -11.67 -4.74 7.80
N CYS A 129 -12.40 -3.80 7.18
CA CYS A 129 -12.01 -3.12 5.93
C CYS A 129 -10.54 -2.65 5.99
N HIS A 130 -9.68 -3.23 5.15
CA HIS A 130 -8.24 -3.07 5.32
C HIS A 130 -7.60 -2.17 4.26
N SER A 131 -8.07 -2.18 3.02
CA SER A 131 -7.58 -1.29 1.95
C SER A 131 -8.70 -0.89 0.99
N ALA A 132 -8.41 0.10 0.14
CA ALA A 132 -9.31 0.58 -0.90
C ALA A 132 -8.47 0.90 -2.13
N ASN A 133 -8.68 0.19 -3.23
CA ASN A 133 -7.74 0.11 -4.34
C ASN A 133 -8.48 0.36 -5.65
N ILE A 134 -8.25 1.52 -6.28
CA ILE A 134 -8.93 1.87 -7.52
C ILE A 134 -8.33 1.08 -8.68
N THR A 135 -9.18 0.48 -9.51
CA THR A 135 -8.73 -0.27 -10.70
C THR A 135 -8.01 0.63 -11.69
N PRO A 136 -7.15 0.07 -12.57
CA PRO A 136 -6.40 0.86 -13.54
C PRO A 136 -7.25 1.73 -14.47
N ASP A 137 -8.49 1.33 -14.76
CA ASP A 137 -9.44 2.09 -15.58
C ASP A 137 -10.18 3.21 -14.82
N ASN A 138 -9.86 3.40 -13.53
CA ASN A 138 -10.44 4.37 -12.61
C ASN A 138 -11.93 4.18 -12.30
N ARG A 139 -12.50 3.00 -12.57
CA ARG A 139 -13.95 2.76 -12.46
C ARG A 139 -14.37 2.00 -11.22
N THR A 140 -13.59 1.03 -10.78
CA THR A 140 -13.98 0.11 -9.72
C THR A 140 -13.04 0.23 -8.53
N LEU A 141 -13.57 0.51 -7.35
CA LEU A 141 -12.83 0.47 -6.10
C LEU A 141 -12.92 -0.94 -5.50
N TRP A 142 -11.79 -1.61 -5.40
CA TRP A 142 -11.66 -2.94 -4.78
C TRP A 142 -11.32 -2.78 -3.31
N VAL A 143 -12.17 -3.33 -2.44
CA VAL A 143 -12.13 -3.09 -1.00
C VAL A 143 -12.06 -4.41 -0.23
N PRO A 144 -10.86 -4.87 0.15
CA PRO A 144 -10.68 -6.04 1.01
C PRO A 144 -11.31 -5.87 2.39
N ALA A 145 -12.26 -6.75 2.72
CA ALA A 145 -12.87 -6.86 4.04
C ALA A 145 -12.30 -8.09 4.76
N LEU A 146 -11.24 -7.87 5.55
CA LEU A 146 -10.37 -8.94 6.06
C LEU A 146 -11.11 -10.01 6.87
N LYS A 147 -12.17 -9.67 7.62
CA LYS A 147 -12.92 -10.67 8.41
C LYS A 147 -14.11 -11.29 7.68
N GLN A 148 -14.27 -10.98 6.41
CA GLN A 148 -15.36 -11.47 5.56
C GLN A 148 -14.84 -12.33 4.40
N ASP A 149 -13.52 -12.57 4.30
CA ASP A 149 -12.88 -13.37 3.24
C ASP A 149 -13.33 -12.97 1.82
N ARG A 150 -13.52 -11.66 1.62
CA ARG A 150 -14.01 -11.10 0.36
C ARG A 150 -13.38 -9.76 0.04
N ILE A 151 -13.34 -9.47 -1.26
CA ILE A 151 -12.96 -8.17 -1.80
C ILE A 151 -14.20 -7.58 -2.46
N CYS A 152 -14.76 -6.54 -1.86
CA CYS A 152 -15.95 -5.88 -2.36
C CYS A 152 -15.62 -4.99 -3.57
N LEU A 153 -16.55 -4.91 -4.52
CA LEU A 153 -16.40 -4.22 -5.80
C LEU A 153 -17.41 -3.07 -5.88
N PHE A 154 -16.92 -1.84 -5.88
CA PHE A 154 -17.77 -0.65 -5.99
C PHE A 154 -17.46 0.12 -7.27
N THR A 155 -18.47 0.42 -8.06
CA THR A 155 -18.35 1.45 -9.10
C THR A 155 -18.20 2.81 -8.43
N LEU A 156 -17.16 3.55 -8.80
CA LEU A 156 -16.96 4.95 -8.43
C LEU A 156 -17.70 5.84 -9.42
N SER A 157 -18.70 6.58 -8.94
CA SER A 157 -19.37 7.60 -9.76
C SER A 157 -18.53 8.87 -9.90
N ASP A 158 -18.86 9.72 -10.87
CA ASP A 158 -18.14 10.98 -11.09
C ASP A 158 -18.23 11.98 -9.93
N ASP A 159 -19.30 11.91 -9.16
CA ASP A 159 -19.49 12.69 -7.94
C ASP A 159 -18.89 12.02 -6.70
N GLY A 160 -18.33 10.81 -6.79
CA GLY A 160 -17.56 10.16 -5.73
C GLY A 160 -18.35 9.21 -4.85
N HIS A 161 -19.59 8.87 -5.21
CA HIS A 161 -20.36 7.82 -4.55
C HIS A 161 -19.89 6.43 -4.97
N LEU A 162 -20.03 5.48 -4.04
CA LEU A 162 -19.66 4.08 -4.24
C LEU A 162 -20.93 3.23 -4.40
N VAL A 163 -21.06 2.58 -5.55
CA VAL A 163 -22.22 1.72 -5.86
C VAL A 163 -21.76 0.28 -6.04
N ALA A 164 -22.27 -0.64 -5.23
CA ALA A 164 -21.93 -2.07 -5.34
C ALA A 164 -22.21 -2.61 -6.75
N GLN A 165 -21.30 -3.43 -7.27
CA GLN A 165 -21.43 -4.07 -8.59
C GLN A 165 -22.26 -5.36 -8.54
N GLU A 166 -22.47 -5.97 -9.71
CA GLU A 166 -22.96 -7.34 -9.85
C GLU A 166 -21.92 -8.12 -10.70
N PRO A 167 -21.17 -9.07 -10.12
CA PRO A 167 -21.18 -9.45 -8.70
C PRO A 167 -20.66 -8.33 -7.79
N ALA A 168 -21.15 -8.28 -6.55
CA ALA A 168 -20.75 -7.26 -5.56
C ALA A 168 -19.35 -7.47 -4.99
N GLU A 169 -18.78 -8.66 -5.17
CA GLU A 169 -17.55 -9.11 -4.52
C GLU A 169 -16.94 -10.32 -5.21
N VAL A 170 -15.66 -10.54 -4.93
CA VAL A 170 -14.97 -11.81 -5.15
C VAL A 170 -14.50 -12.38 -3.82
N ASN A 171 -14.44 -13.71 -3.70
CA ASN A 171 -14.18 -14.39 -2.43
C ASN A 171 -12.81 -15.05 -2.43
N THR A 172 -12.10 -14.93 -1.31
CA THR A 172 -10.90 -15.73 -1.03
C THR A 172 -11.29 -17.08 -0.45
N VAL A 173 -10.31 -17.94 -0.18
CA VAL A 173 -10.55 -19.12 0.65
C VAL A 173 -10.91 -18.71 2.09
N GLU A 174 -11.64 -19.56 2.80
CA GLU A 174 -12.05 -19.33 4.19
C GLU A 174 -10.82 -19.11 5.09
N GLY A 175 -10.86 -18.06 5.90
CA GLY A 175 -9.79 -17.70 6.83
C GLY A 175 -8.54 -17.10 6.18
N ALA A 176 -8.58 -16.70 4.90
CA ALA A 176 -7.44 -16.06 4.24
C ALA A 176 -7.20 -14.64 4.75
N GLY A 177 -8.28 -13.87 4.90
CA GLY A 177 -8.24 -12.47 5.30
C GLY A 177 -7.55 -11.54 4.32
N PRO A 178 -8.20 -11.17 3.19
CA PRO A 178 -7.62 -10.30 2.18
C PRO A 178 -7.31 -8.92 2.75
N ARG A 179 -6.11 -8.41 2.43
CA ARG A 179 -5.53 -7.23 3.10
C ARG A 179 -5.20 -6.11 2.11
N HIS A 180 -4.01 -6.13 1.52
CA HIS A 180 -3.52 -5.10 0.59
C HIS A 180 -3.52 -5.66 -0.85
N MET A 181 -3.47 -4.77 -1.83
CA MET A 181 -3.45 -5.14 -3.24
C MET A 181 -2.45 -4.33 -4.04
N ALA A 182 -1.96 -4.94 -5.12
CA ALA A 182 -1.20 -4.26 -6.18
C ALA A 182 -1.78 -4.65 -7.54
N PHE A 183 -1.82 -3.72 -8.49
CA PHE A 183 -2.22 -4.01 -9.87
C PHE A 183 -0.99 -4.18 -10.75
N HIS A 184 -1.00 -5.17 -11.64
CA HIS A 184 0.05 -5.33 -12.62
C HIS A 184 0.06 -4.13 -13.59
N PRO A 185 1.23 -3.61 -14.02
CA PRO A 185 1.32 -2.45 -14.91
C PRO A 185 0.66 -2.64 -16.29
N ASN A 186 0.45 -3.89 -16.73
CA ASN A 186 -0.32 -4.20 -17.95
C ASN A 186 -1.85 -4.08 -17.77
N GLN A 187 -2.32 -3.79 -16.55
CA GLN A 187 -3.72 -3.55 -16.21
C GLN A 187 -4.65 -4.76 -16.38
N GLN A 188 -4.11 -5.98 -16.50
CA GLN A 188 -4.91 -7.20 -16.68
C GLN A 188 -5.08 -8.00 -15.38
N TYR A 189 -4.18 -7.81 -14.41
CA TYR A 189 -4.15 -8.60 -13.18
C TYR A 189 -4.04 -7.71 -11.93
N ALA A 190 -4.62 -8.20 -10.84
CA ALA A 190 -4.38 -7.72 -9.48
C ALA A 190 -3.81 -8.85 -8.61
N TYR A 191 -3.03 -8.46 -7.62
CA TYR A 191 -2.44 -9.36 -6.63
C TYR A 191 -2.94 -8.94 -5.26
N CYS A 192 -3.51 -9.86 -4.49
CA CYS A 192 -3.96 -9.61 -3.13
C CYS A 192 -3.15 -10.43 -2.14
N VAL A 193 -2.56 -9.77 -1.15
CA VAL A 193 -1.97 -10.45 0.00
C VAL A 193 -3.04 -10.72 1.05
N ASN A 194 -3.07 -11.96 1.52
CA ASN A 194 -3.99 -12.46 2.55
C ASN A 194 -3.26 -12.55 3.90
N GLU A 195 -3.73 -11.80 4.90
CA GLU A 195 -3.04 -11.62 6.18
C GLU A 195 -2.95 -12.90 7.00
N LEU A 196 -4.05 -13.65 7.08
CA LEU A 196 -4.27 -14.67 8.10
C LEU A 196 -3.74 -16.03 7.71
N ASN A 197 -3.51 -16.28 6.42
CA ASN A 197 -2.86 -17.49 5.91
C ASN A 197 -1.52 -17.21 5.19
N SER A 198 -1.15 -15.94 5.01
CA SER A 198 0.03 -15.50 4.24
C SER A 198 0.09 -16.10 2.83
N SER A 199 -1.03 -16.04 2.10
CA SER A 199 -1.05 -16.34 0.68
C SER A 199 -1.10 -15.08 -0.18
N VAL A 200 -0.78 -15.23 -1.47
CA VAL A 200 -1.04 -14.24 -2.51
C VAL A 200 -2.01 -14.84 -3.52
N ASP A 201 -3.12 -14.15 -3.75
CA ASP A 201 -4.07 -14.46 -4.82
C ASP A 201 -3.78 -13.61 -6.06
N VAL A 202 -3.84 -14.23 -7.24
CA VAL A 202 -3.72 -13.58 -8.54
C VAL A 202 -5.10 -13.52 -9.19
N TRP A 203 -5.60 -12.30 -9.38
CA TRP A 203 -6.93 -12.01 -9.93
C TRP A 203 -6.80 -11.50 -11.35
N GLN A 204 -7.35 -12.23 -12.32
CA GLN A 204 -7.58 -11.71 -13.66
C GLN A 204 -8.75 -10.73 -13.62
N LEU A 205 -8.53 -9.48 -14.01
CA LEU A 205 -9.55 -8.42 -13.91
C LEU A 205 -10.69 -8.61 -14.90
N LYS A 206 -10.39 -9.25 -16.04
CA LYS A 206 -11.38 -9.52 -17.08
C LYS A 206 -10.95 -10.73 -17.91
N ASN A 207 -11.61 -11.86 -17.70
CA ASN A 207 -11.43 -13.06 -18.51
C ASN A 207 -12.14 -12.88 -19.90
N PRO A 208 -12.04 -13.85 -20.84
CA PRO A 208 -12.71 -13.77 -22.14
C PRO A 208 -14.25 -13.62 -22.08
N HIS A 209 -14.88 -13.95 -20.95
CA HIS A 209 -16.32 -13.80 -20.69
C HIS A 209 -16.67 -12.45 -20.03
N GLY A 210 -15.67 -11.66 -19.65
CA GLY A 210 -15.86 -10.38 -18.99
C GLY A 210 -15.90 -10.46 -17.45
N GLU A 211 -15.55 -11.60 -16.87
CA GLU A 211 -15.65 -11.88 -15.44
C GLU A 211 -14.29 -11.72 -14.75
N ILE A 212 -14.32 -11.51 -13.44
CA ILE A 212 -13.13 -11.52 -12.57
C ILE A 212 -12.89 -12.95 -12.09
N GLU A 213 -11.65 -13.43 -12.15
CA GLU A 213 -11.30 -14.81 -11.80
C GLU A 213 -10.01 -14.87 -10.99
N CYS A 214 -9.98 -15.70 -9.93
CA CYS A 214 -8.74 -16.04 -9.25
C CYS A 214 -8.03 -17.15 -10.05
N VAL A 215 -6.92 -16.81 -10.71
CA VAL A 215 -6.19 -17.72 -11.61
C VAL A 215 -5.06 -18.46 -10.90
N GLN A 216 -4.65 -18.00 -9.71
CA GLN A 216 -3.61 -18.63 -8.91
C GLN A 216 -3.70 -18.19 -7.44
N THR A 217 -3.38 -19.11 -6.53
CA THR A 217 -3.08 -18.81 -5.12
C THR A 217 -1.75 -19.46 -4.75
N LEU A 218 -0.87 -18.72 -4.07
CA LEU A 218 0.44 -19.18 -3.63
C LEU A 218 0.66 -18.93 -2.14
N ASP A 219 1.21 -19.91 -1.42
CA ASP A 219 1.76 -19.69 -0.08
C ASP A 219 3.04 -18.85 -0.21
N MET A 220 3.14 -17.75 0.55
CA MET A 220 4.31 -16.87 0.51
C MET A 220 5.41 -17.31 1.48
N MET A 221 5.24 -18.40 2.20
CA MET A 221 6.09 -18.69 3.36
C MET A 221 6.99 -19.91 3.13
N PRO A 222 8.11 -20.01 3.86
CA PRO A 222 8.92 -21.23 3.86
C PRO A 222 8.07 -22.45 4.26
N ALA A 223 8.30 -23.58 3.58
CA ALA A 223 7.50 -24.79 3.75
C ALA A 223 7.52 -25.38 5.18
N ASP A 224 8.54 -25.04 5.97
CA ASP A 224 8.75 -25.47 7.35
C ASP A 224 8.30 -24.45 8.40
N PHE A 225 7.79 -23.28 8.01
CA PHE A 225 7.28 -22.30 8.95
C PHE A 225 5.98 -22.79 9.61
N SER A 226 5.93 -22.73 10.93
CA SER A 226 4.81 -23.25 11.74
C SER A 226 4.29 -22.27 12.80
N ASP A 227 4.78 -21.03 12.82
CA ASP A 227 4.27 -19.98 13.73
C ASP A 227 3.03 -19.27 13.12
N THR A 228 2.59 -18.19 13.75
CA THR A 228 1.43 -17.40 13.36
C THR A 228 1.69 -16.66 12.05
N ARG A 229 0.87 -16.94 11.04
CA ARG A 229 0.83 -16.22 9.76
C ARG A 229 0.35 -14.78 9.98
N TRP A 230 1.10 -13.81 9.47
CA TRP A 230 0.78 -12.39 9.65
C TRP A 230 1.30 -11.50 8.53
N ALA A 231 0.93 -11.84 7.29
CA ALA A 231 1.34 -11.11 6.09
C ALA A 231 0.79 -9.68 6.09
N ALA A 232 1.54 -8.74 5.52
CA ALA A 232 1.21 -7.33 5.55
C ALA A 232 1.13 -6.72 4.14
N ASP A 233 2.25 -6.28 3.59
CA ASP A 233 2.24 -5.40 2.42
C ASP A 233 2.61 -6.15 1.15
N ILE A 234 2.21 -5.61 -0.01
CA ILE A 234 2.46 -6.21 -1.32
C ILE A 234 2.73 -5.11 -2.36
N HIS A 235 3.80 -5.26 -3.15
CA HIS A 235 4.18 -4.30 -4.19
C HIS A 235 4.77 -5.02 -5.40
N ILE A 236 4.57 -4.45 -6.59
CA ILE A 236 5.12 -4.93 -7.85
C ILE A 236 6.02 -3.86 -8.48
N THR A 237 7.12 -4.28 -9.12
CA THR A 237 8.01 -3.37 -9.83
C THR A 237 7.30 -2.71 -11.02
N PRO A 238 7.70 -1.49 -11.41
CA PRO A 238 7.10 -0.78 -12.54
C PRO A 238 7.20 -1.51 -13.90
N ASP A 239 8.19 -2.40 -14.05
CA ASP A 239 8.35 -3.24 -15.24
C ASP A 239 7.50 -4.52 -15.20
N GLY A 240 6.78 -4.76 -14.10
CA GLY A 240 5.89 -5.90 -13.90
C GLY A 240 6.58 -7.22 -13.62
N ARG A 241 7.91 -7.26 -13.49
CA ARG A 241 8.66 -8.54 -13.45
C ARG A 241 8.81 -9.14 -12.06
N HIS A 242 8.77 -8.32 -11.02
CA HIS A 242 9.03 -8.75 -9.66
C HIS A 242 7.94 -8.25 -8.73
N LEU A 243 7.37 -9.18 -7.97
CA LEU A 243 6.40 -8.90 -6.92
C LEU A 243 7.01 -9.28 -5.58
N TYR A 244 6.71 -8.49 -4.56
CA TYR A 244 7.19 -8.69 -3.21
C TYR A 244 6.03 -8.65 -2.25
N ALA A 245 6.06 -9.49 -1.23
CA ALA A 245 5.13 -9.41 -0.10
C ALA A 245 5.88 -9.68 1.21
N CYS A 246 5.44 -9.09 2.32
CA CYS A 246 6.13 -9.23 3.61
C CYS A 246 5.28 -9.90 4.69
N ASP A 247 5.93 -10.67 5.56
CA ASP A 247 5.32 -11.27 6.75
C ASP A 247 5.93 -10.72 8.04
N ARG A 248 5.04 -10.31 8.96
CA ARG A 248 5.42 -9.65 10.21
C ARG A 248 6.03 -10.60 11.23
N THR A 249 5.54 -11.82 11.32
CA THR A 249 5.98 -12.81 12.31
C THR A 249 7.35 -13.33 11.94
N ALA A 250 7.54 -13.74 10.69
CA ALA A 250 8.80 -14.25 10.19
C ALA A 250 9.85 -13.16 9.95
N SER A 251 9.43 -11.89 9.85
CA SER A 251 10.29 -10.77 9.42
C SER A 251 10.98 -11.05 8.09
N LEU A 252 10.18 -11.49 7.11
CA LEU A 252 10.60 -11.85 5.77
C LEU A 252 9.93 -10.98 4.72
N ILE A 253 10.64 -10.75 3.61
CA ILE A 253 10.07 -10.37 2.32
C ILE A 253 10.20 -11.57 1.40
N THR A 254 9.09 -12.07 0.90
CA THR A 254 9.04 -13.12 -0.13
C THR A 254 9.17 -12.46 -1.49
N VAL A 255 10.10 -12.99 -2.29
CA VAL A 255 10.41 -12.50 -3.64
C VAL A 255 9.72 -13.42 -4.64
N PHE A 256 8.92 -12.82 -5.52
CA PHE A 256 8.23 -13.52 -6.59
C PHE A 256 8.71 -13.01 -7.95
N SER A 257 8.96 -13.92 -8.88
CA SER A 257 8.97 -13.60 -10.30
C SER A 257 7.53 -13.62 -10.82
N VAL A 258 7.27 -12.78 -11.82
CA VAL A 258 5.98 -12.64 -12.49
C VAL A 258 6.16 -13.04 -13.95
N SER A 259 5.26 -13.88 -14.48
CA SER A 259 5.24 -14.20 -15.91
C SER A 259 5.03 -12.95 -16.76
N GLU A 260 5.47 -12.99 -18.02
CA GLU A 260 5.42 -11.83 -18.92
C GLU A 260 4.00 -11.25 -19.10
N ASP A 261 2.98 -12.11 -19.05
CA ASP A 261 1.56 -11.72 -19.13
C ASP A 261 0.97 -11.27 -17.77
N GLY A 262 1.69 -11.46 -16.66
CA GLY A 262 1.24 -11.13 -15.30
C GLY A 262 0.45 -12.23 -14.59
N SER A 263 0.14 -13.34 -15.24
CA SER A 263 -0.85 -14.33 -14.76
C SER A 263 -0.31 -15.37 -13.76
N VAL A 264 1.01 -15.60 -13.75
CA VAL A 264 1.65 -16.63 -12.93
C VAL A 264 2.78 -16.01 -12.11
N LEU A 265 2.70 -16.19 -10.81
CA LEU A 265 3.77 -15.94 -9.85
C LEU A 265 4.58 -17.21 -9.60
N SER A 266 5.87 -17.06 -9.29
CA SER A 266 6.74 -18.12 -8.78
C SER A 266 7.62 -17.58 -7.66
N VAL A 267 7.78 -18.35 -6.58
CA VAL A 267 8.64 -17.95 -5.45
C VAL A 267 10.11 -18.14 -5.85
N GLU A 268 10.88 -17.06 -5.79
CA GLU A 268 12.31 -17.05 -6.11
C GLU A 268 13.19 -17.08 -4.87
N GLY A 269 12.68 -16.61 -3.72
CA GLY A 269 13.42 -16.63 -2.47
C GLY A 269 12.75 -15.88 -1.34
N PHE A 270 13.42 -15.91 -0.18
CA PHE A 270 12.99 -15.25 1.04
C PHE A 270 14.12 -14.37 1.56
N GLN A 271 13.84 -13.09 1.78
CA GLN A 271 14.79 -12.12 2.32
C GLN A 271 14.46 -11.80 3.77
N PRO A 272 15.31 -12.18 4.74
CA PRO A 272 15.27 -11.62 6.09
C PRO A 272 15.38 -10.10 6.04
N THR A 273 14.49 -9.41 6.74
CA THR A 273 14.42 -7.94 6.70
C THR A 273 14.31 -7.35 8.11
N GLU A 274 14.05 -6.05 8.17
CA GLU A 274 13.78 -5.33 9.40
C GLU A 274 12.68 -6.00 10.25
N ALA A 275 12.87 -6.04 11.57
CA ALA A 275 11.96 -6.76 12.47
C ALA A 275 10.51 -6.25 12.40
N GLN A 276 9.58 -7.18 12.18
CA GLN A 276 8.15 -6.93 12.01
C GLN A 276 7.84 -5.95 10.86
N PRO A 277 8.12 -6.32 9.59
CA PRO A 277 7.90 -5.47 8.43
C PRO A 277 6.41 -5.32 8.16
N ARG A 278 5.84 -4.15 8.45
CA ARG A 278 4.41 -3.86 8.22
C ARG A 278 4.15 -3.08 6.93
N GLY A 279 5.15 -2.35 6.45
CA GLY A 279 5.07 -1.58 5.22
C GLY A 279 6.43 -1.44 4.57
N PHE A 280 6.45 -1.52 3.25
CA PHE A 280 7.62 -1.27 2.42
C PHE A 280 7.16 -0.62 1.12
N ASN A 281 8.08 -0.23 0.25
CA ASN A 281 7.73 0.19 -1.10
C ASN A 281 8.91 0.01 -2.05
N ILE A 282 8.64 0.17 -3.34
CA ILE A 282 9.63 0.10 -4.42
C ILE A 282 9.79 1.50 -5.00
N ASP A 283 11.02 1.87 -5.33
CA ASP A 283 11.28 3.14 -6.00
C ASP A 283 10.71 3.15 -7.44
N HIS A 284 10.53 4.34 -8.02
CA HIS A 284 9.93 4.48 -9.35
C HIS A 284 10.76 3.87 -10.49
N SER A 285 12.04 3.57 -10.26
CA SER A 285 12.86 2.86 -11.24
C SER A 285 12.78 1.34 -11.14
N GLY A 286 12.18 0.79 -10.07
CA GLY A 286 12.14 -0.64 -9.82
C GLY A 286 13.49 -1.23 -9.39
N LYS A 287 14.46 -0.40 -9.00
CA LYS A 287 15.81 -0.84 -8.63
C LYS A 287 16.01 -0.96 -7.13
N TYR A 288 15.20 -0.28 -6.33
CA TYR A 288 15.34 -0.25 -4.89
C TYR A 288 14.03 -0.58 -4.19
N LEU A 289 14.12 -1.47 -3.20
CA LEU A 289 13.06 -1.74 -2.23
C LEU A 289 13.44 -1.11 -0.89
N ILE A 290 12.50 -0.42 -0.25
CA ILE A 290 12.71 0.22 1.05
C ILE A 290 11.71 -0.37 2.06
N ALA A 291 12.20 -1.09 3.07
CA ALA A 291 11.37 -1.78 4.05
C ALA A 291 11.49 -1.16 5.45
N ALA A 292 10.35 -0.94 6.12
CA ALA A 292 10.29 -0.41 7.48
C ALA A 292 10.03 -1.53 8.50
N GLY A 293 10.88 -1.62 9.52
CA GLY A 293 10.66 -2.54 10.65
C GLY A 293 9.94 -1.85 11.79
N GLN A 294 8.69 -2.25 12.03
CA GLN A 294 7.90 -1.69 13.10
C GLN A 294 8.57 -1.89 14.47
N LYS A 295 9.29 -3.00 14.67
CA LYS A 295 10.00 -3.30 15.92
C LYS A 295 11.48 -2.96 15.90
N SER A 296 12.05 -2.60 14.76
CA SER A 296 13.46 -2.23 14.65
C SER A 296 13.70 -0.72 14.68
N HIS A 297 12.68 0.09 14.39
CA HIS A 297 12.77 1.56 14.31
C HIS A 297 13.75 2.05 13.22
N HIS A 298 13.95 1.22 12.19
CA HIS A 298 14.78 1.53 11.04
C HIS A 298 14.05 1.23 9.74
N ILE A 299 14.56 1.81 8.67
CA ILE A 299 14.31 1.37 7.30
C ILE A 299 15.59 0.77 6.72
N ALA A 300 15.44 -0.30 5.94
CA ALA A 300 16.50 -0.87 5.12
C ALA A 300 16.23 -0.60 3.64
N VAL A 301 17.26 -0.24 2.89
CA VAL A 301 17.24 -0.11 1.43
C VAL A 301 17.93 -1.32 0.83
N TYR A 302 17.24 -1.99 -0.09
CA TYR A 302 17.75 -3.13 -0.84
C TYR A 302 17.83 -2.77 -2.32
N GLU A 303 18.91 -3.17 -2.98
CA GLU A 303 19.00 -3.21 -4.44
C GLU A 303 18.31 -4.48 -4.95
N ILE A 304 17.45 -4.32 -5.95
CA ILE A 304 16.80 -5.42 -6.67
C ILE A 304 17.75 -5.90 -7.77
N THR A 305 18.14 -7.17 -7.70
CA THR A 305 19.25 -7.71 -8.48
C THR A 305 18.86 -8.94 -9.32
N GLY A 306 19.44 -9.00 -10.53
CA GLY A 306 19.31 -10.15 -11.43
C GLY A 306 17.91 -10.34 -12.02
N THR A 307 17.72 -11.43 -12.76
CA THR A 307 16.43 -11.78 -13.38
C THR A 307 15.43 -12.37 -12.40
N GLN A 308 15.86 -12.73 -11.20
CA GLN A 308 15.02 -13.28 -10.13
C GLN A 308 14.51 -12.19 -9.17
N GLY A 309 15.00 -10.95 -9.30
CA GLY A 309 14.59 -9.84 -8.44
C GLY A 309 15.04 -9.99 -6.98
N LEU A 310 16.13 -10.71 -6.71
CA LEU A 310 16.63 -10.94 -5.35
C LEU A 310 17.15 -9.64 -4.74
N LEU A 311 17.08 -9.54 -3.41
CA LEU A 311 17.37 -8.34 -2.66
C LEU A 311 18.78 -8.38 -2.09
N THR A 312 19.55 -7.29 -2.27
CA THR A 312 20.84 -7.09 -1.62
C THR A 312 20.81 -5.82 -0.80
N GLU A 313 21.06 -5.90 0.51
CA GLU A 313 21.04 -4.72 1.38
C GLU A 313 22.12 -3.70 0.98
N LYS A 314 21.73 -2.43 0.87
CA LYS A 314 22.59 -1.30 0.50
C LYS A 314 22.83 -0.34 1.65
N GLY A 315 21.88 -0.22 2.56
CA GLY A 315 21.98 0.68 3.69
C GLY A 315 20.81 0.56 4.62
N ARG A 316 21.04 0.99 5.86
CA ARG A 316 20.08 0.90 6.95
C ARG A 316 20.07 2.22 7.71
N TYR A 317 18.90 2.80 7.90
CA TYR A 317 18.73 4.17 8.37
C TYR A 317 17.74 4.21 9.54
N ALA A 318 18.10 4.90 10.61
CA ALA A 318 17.20 5.11 11.73
C ALA A 318 16.08 6.07 11.32
N VAL A 319 14.87 5.78 11.79
CA VAL A 319 13.68 6.63 11.67
C VAL A 319 13.04 6.79 13.05
N GLY A 320 11.80 7.27 13.11
CA GLY A 320 11.03 7.32 14.35
C GLY A 320 10.57 5.95 14.85
N GLN A 321 9.86 5.94 15.96
CA GLN A 321 9.38 4.71 16.61
C GLN A 321 8.20 4.09 15.85
N GLY A 322 8.17 2.76 15.80
CA GLY A 322 7.10 2.00 15.14
C GLY A 322 6.90 2.22 13.64
N PRO A 323 7.94 2.38 12.79
CA PRO A 323 7.74 2.76 11.39
C PRO A 323 7.00 1.65 10.62
N MET A 324 6.00 2.01 9.83
CA MET A 324 5.08 1.02 9.26
C MET A 324 4.45 1.39 7.91
N TRP A 325 4.88 2.49 7.30
CA TRP A 325 4.46 2.89 5.96
C TRP A 325 5.61 3.55 5.23
N VAL A 326 5.75 3.25 3.94
CA VAL A 326 6.76 3.82 3.06
C VAL A 326 6.09 4.21 1.75
N VAL A 327 6.32 5.41 1.26
CA VAL A 327 5.99 5.79 -0.12
C VAL A 327 7.16 6.52 -0.75
N VAL A 328 7.35 6.32 -2.06
CA VAL A 328 8.40 6.98 -2.84
C VAL A 328 7.74 7.91 -3.85
N ASN A 329 8.26 9.13 -4.00
CA ASN A 329 7.88 10.06 -5.05
C ASN A 329 9.07 10.30 -5.97
N ALA A 330 8.85 10.35 -7.27
CA ALA A 330 9.86 10.73 -8.25
C ALA A 330 9.43 12.01 -8.98
N TYR A 331 10.32 12.99 -9.11
CA TYR A 331 10.11 14.16 -9.96
C TYR A 331 10.58 13.88 -11.38
#